data_AF-A0A7S2L2K8-F1
#
_entry.id   AF-A0A7S2L2K8-F1
#
_cell.length_a   1.000
_cell.length_b   1.000
_cell.length_c   1.000
_cell.angle_alpha   90.00
_cell.angle_beta   90.00
_cell.angle_gamma   90.00
#
_symmetry.space_group_name_H-M   'P 1'
#
loop_
_entity.id
_entity.type
_entity.pdbx_description
1 polymer ?
#
loop_
_entity_poly.entity_id
_entity_poly.type
_entity_poly.pdbx_seq_one_letter_code
_entity_poly.pdbx_strand_id
1 'polypeptide(L)'
;RFQELKSYKAKHGHCIVPRSTEKLGNWVGKQRFQYKQFLNGRHSSMTDERVQQLESIDFVWSPGNQISDQLRWNAMFKELQYFKAKHGHCIVPVLSGKLGKWVEKQRYQYRQLQEGKHSSMTDERI
;
A
#
# COMPACT_ATOMS: atom_id res chain seq x y z
N ARG A 1 15.41 14.63 -1.01
CA ARG A 1 14.20 13.91 -1.49
C ARG A 1 14.49 12.48 -1.94
N PHE A 2 15.40 12.20 -2.89
CA PHE A 2 15.72 10.81 -3.26
C PHE A 2 16.22 9.97 -2.06
N GLN A 3 17.14 10.52 -1.25
CA GLN A 3 17.59 9.85 -0.03
C GLN A 3 16.47 9.64 1.00
N GLU A 4 15.57 10.61 1.16
CA GLU A 4 14.39 10.47 2.02
C GLU A 4 13.46 9.34 1.55
N LEU A 5 13.31 9.17 0.23
CA LEU A 5 12.54 8.07 -0.34
C LEU A 5 13.22 6.71 -0.09
N LYS A 6 14.56 6.63 -0.13
CA LYS A 6 15.31 5.44 0.29
C LYS A 6 15.05 5.09 1.75
N SER A 7 15.15 6.08 2.65
CA SER A 7 14.83 5.88 4.07
C SER A 7 13.38 5.46 4.28
N TYR A 8 12.44 6.03 3.50
CA TYR A 8 11.04 5.64 3.54
C TYR A 8 10.85 4.18 3.10
N LYS A 9 11.47 3.76 1.99
CA LYS A 9 11.43 2.37 1.53
C LYS A 9 12.00 1.42 2.58
N ALA A 10 13.14 1.74 3.19
CA ALA A 10 13.73 0.90 4.23
C ALA A 10 12.79 0.69 5.42
N LYS A 11 12.03 1.72 5.80
CA LYS A 11 11.08 1.66 6.93
C LYS A 11 9.75 0.97 6.58
N HIS A 12 9.26 1.13 5.36
CA HIS A 12 7.91 0.72 4.96
C HIS A 12 7.89 -0.47 3.98
N GLY A 13 9.05 -0.89 3.48
CA GLY A 13 9.19 -1.91 2.44
C GLY A 13 8.84 -1.44 1.03
N HIS A 14 8.41 -0.18 0.85
CA HIS A 14 7.87 0.29 -0.42
C HIS A 14 8.05 1.81 -0.64
N CYS A 15 7.97 2.26 -1.90
CA CYS A 15 8.07 3.68 -2.27
C CYS A 15 6.73 4.43 -2.38
N ILE A 16 5.62 3.85 -1.92
CA ILE A 16 4.32 4.55 -1.92
C ILE A 16 4.23 5.48 -0.73
N VAL A 17 4.54 6.74 -0.99
CA VAL A 17 4.45 7.80 0.01
C VAL A 17 3.06 8.46 -0.09
N PRO A 18 2.25 8.46 0.98
CA PRO A 18 0.99 9.19 1.02
C PRO A 18 1.18 10.69 0.72
N ARG A 19 0.21 11.32 0.06
CA ARG A 19 0.28 12.76 -0.21
C ARG A 19 0.28 13.60 1.07
N SER A 20 -0.30 13.09 2.15
CA SER A 20 -0.27 13.68 3.49
C SER A 20 1.14 13.74 4.10
N THR A 21 2.10 12.96 3.59
CA THR A 21 3.52 13.09 3.95
C THR A 21 4.12 14.28 3.21
N GLU A 22 3.59 15.48 3.48
CA GLU A 22 3.74 16.75 2.75
C GLU A 22 4.85 16.77 1.68
N LYS A 23 6.09 17.00 2.12
CA LYS A 23 7.19 17.34 1.22
C LYS A 23 7.66 16.14 0.37
N LEU A 24 7.63 14.94 0.94
CA LEU A 24 8.04 13.72 0.23
C LEU A 24 6.91 13.20 -0.68
N GLY A 25 5.67 13.21 -0.20
CA GLY A 25 4.48 12.79 -0.96
C GLY A 25 4.24 13.66 -2.19
N ASN A 26 4.35 14.98 -2.04
CA ASN A 26 4.27 15.90 -3.18
C ASN A 26 5.41 15.68 -4.18
N TRP A 27 6.63 15.43 -3.69
CA TRP A 27 7.78 15.15 -4.56
C TRP A 27 7.59 13.84 -5.34
N VAL A 28 7.15 12.76 -4.70
CA VAL A 28 6.82 11.47 -5.34
C VAL A 28 5.72 11.64 -6.39
N GLY A 29 4.66 12.38 -6.06
CA GLY A 29 3.59 12.71 -7.01
C GLY A 29 4.11 13.45 -8.24
N LYS A 30 5.02 14.43 -8.04
CA LYS A 30 5.68 15.15 -9.13
C LYS A 30 6.52 14.23 -10.02
N GLN A 31 7.27 13.28 -9.45
CA GLN A 31 8.05 12.31 -10.24
C GLN A 31 7.13 11.49 -11.17
N ARG A 32 6.04 10.95 -10.62
CA ARG A 32 5.06 10.17 -11.40
C ARG A 32 4.42 10.98 -12.53
N PHE A 33 4.04 12.22 -12.24
CA PHE A 33 3.49 13.12 -13.24
C PHE A 33 4.49 13.40 -14.36
N GLN A 34 5.73 13.76 -14.03
CA GLN A 34 6.77 14.07 -15.02
C GLN A 34 7.16 12.85 -15.85
N TYR A 35 7.21 11.65 -15.24
CA TYR A 35 7.45 10.41 -15.96
C TYR A 35 6.32 10.09 -16.95
N LYS A 36 5.06 10.28 -16.56
CA LYS A 36 3.92 10.14 -17.48
C LYS A 36 4.02 11.12 -18.67
N GLN A 37 4.45 12.35 -18.44
CA GLN A 37 4.64 13.32 -19.52
C GLN A 37 5.79 12.90 -20.45
N PHE A 38 6.89 12.42 -19.87
CA PHE A 38 8.06 11.92 -20.60
C PHE A 38 7.70 10.75 -21.52
N LEU A 39 6.98 9.75 -21.02
CA LEU A 39 6.54 8.59 -21.82
C LEU A 39 5.58 8.98 -22.96
N ASN A 40 4.79 10.04 -22.77
CA ASN A 40 3.85 10.52 -23.79
C ASN A 40 4.50 11.49 -24.80
N GLY A 41 5.83 11.66 -24.77
CA GLY A 41 6.55 12.60 -25.65
C GLY A 41 6.20 14.07 -25.41
N ARG A 42 5.64 14.40 -24.23
CA ARG A 42 5.28 15.77 -23.85
C ARG A 42 6.45 16.42 -23.11
N HIS A 43 6.43 17.75 -23.05
CA HIS A 43 7.38 18.50 -22.24
C HIS A 43 7.40 17.99 -20.80
N SER A 44 8.59 17.58 -20.35
CA SER A 44 8.84 16.97 -19.05
C SER A 44 10.23 17.38 -18.55
N SER A 45 10.37 17.52 -17.23
CA SER A 45 11.66 17.68 -16.57
C SER A 45 12.28 16.34 -16.14
N MET A 46 11.76 15.22 -16.66
CA MET A 46 12.28 13.88 -16.39
C MET A 46 13.46 13.59 -17.33
N THR A 47 14.51 12.95 -16.79
CA THR A 47 15.67 12.50 -17.56
C THR A 47 15.87 11.00 -17.36
N ASP A 48 16.57 10.35 -18.28
CA ASP A 48 16.85 8.91 -18.20
C ASP A 48 17.63 8.55 -16.93
N GLU A 49 18.59 9.37 -16.51
CA GLU A 49 19.36 9.14 -15.29
C GLU A 49 18.47 9.18 -14.05
N ARG A 50 17.46 10.07 -14.04
CA ARG A 50 16.51 10.15 -12.94
C ARG A 50 15.56 8.95 -12.93
N VAL A 51 15.17 8.45 -14.09
CA VAL A 51 14.37 7.23 -14.22
C VAL A 51 15.15 6.05 -13.66
N GLN A 52 16.38 5.83 -14.14
CA GLN A 52 17.26 4.75 -13.66
C GLN A 52 17.52 4.86 -12.15
N GLN A 53 17.74 6.07 -11.64
CA GLN A 53 17.94 6.28 -10.22
C GLN A 53 16.70 5.88 -9.39
N LEU A 54 15.49 6.16 -9.86
CA LEU A 54 14.26 5.76 -9.19
C LEU A 54 13.99 4.25 -9.33
N GLU A 55 14.26 3.68 -10.49
CA GLU A 55 14.13 2.23 -10.72
C GLU A 55 15.11 1.42 -9.87
N SER A 56 16.31 1.94 -9.58
CA SER A 56 17.28 1.29 -8.68
C SER A 56 16.77 1.03 -7.26
N ILE A 57 15.64 1.65 -6.88
CA ILE A 57 14.98 1.46 -5.59
C ILE A 57 13.58 0.87 -5.76
N ASP A 58 13.29 0.17 -6.85
CA ASP A 58 11.98 -0.41 -7.18
C ASP A 58 10.85 0.62 -7.07
N PHE A 59 11.10 1.84 -7.56
CA PHE A 59 10.11 2.91 -7.49
C PHE A 59 8.89 2.58 -8.35
N VAL A 60 7.72 2.55 -7.70
CA VAL A 60 6.46 2.30 -8.40
C VAL A 60 5.94 3.61 -9.02
N TRP A 61 6.02 3.69 -10.35
CA TRP A 61 5.50 4.78 -11.17
C TRP A 61 3.97 4.87 -11.18
N SER A 62 3.31 3.71 -11.26
CA SER A 62 1.85 3.59 -11.28
C SER A 62 1.41 2.64 -10.18
N PRO A 63 1.29 3.10 -8.92
CA PRO A 63 0.72 2.28 -7.86
C PRO A 63 -0.78 2.11 -8.16
N GLY A 64 -1.12 1.09 -8.94
CA GLY A 64 -2.51 0.74 -9.21
C GLY A 64 -3.25 0.28 -7.95
N ASN A 65 -4.48 -0.21 -8.14
CA ASN A 65 -5.35 -0.67 -7.05
C ASN A 65 -4.68 -1.72 -6.15
N GLN A 66 -3.91 -2.64 -6.72
CA GLN A 66 -3.21 -3.72 -6.01
C GLN A 66 -2.35 -3.22 -4.83
N ILE A 67 -1.64 -2.12 -5.05
CA ILE A 67 -0.75 -1.54 -4.06
C ILE A 67 -1.56 -0.76 -3.00
N SER A 68 -2.63 -0.08 -3.42
CA SER A 68 -3.56 0.55 -2.48
C SER A 68 -4.24 -0.49 -1.58
N ASP A 69 -4.50 -1.69 -2.11
CA ASP A 69 -5.10 -2.79 -1.37
C ASP A 69 -4.12 -3.40 -0.38
N GLN A 70 -2.85 -3.57 -0.75
CA GLN A 70 -1.81 -4.02 0.20
C GLN A 70 -1.63 -3.03 1.35
N LEU A 71 -1.62 -1.72 1.08
CA LEU A 71 -1.53 -0.70 2.13
C LEU A 71 -2.73 -0.70 3.06
N ARG A 72 -3.94 -0.81 2.49
CA ARG A 72 -5.18 -0.93 3.28
C ARG A 72 -5.15 -2.19 4.13
N TRP A 73 -4.71 -3.32 3.56
CA TRP A 73 -4.58 -4.58 4.28
C TRP A 73 -3.59 -4.43 5.45
N ASN A 74 -2.38 -3.93 5.20
CA ASN A 74 -1.35 -3.74 6.24
C ASN A 74 -1.85 -2.83 7.37
N ALA A 75 -2.56 -1.75 7.05
CA ALA A 75 -3.11 -0.84 8.04
C ALA A 75 -4.15 -1.52 8.94
N MET A 76 -5.11 -2.24 8.34
CA MET A 76 -6.14 -2.96 9.10
C MET A 76 -5.57 -4.11 9.91
N PHE A 77 -4.58 -4.82 9.37
CA PHE A 77 -3.89 -5.90 10.08
C PHE A 77 -3.14 -5.37 11.31
N LYS A 78 -2.43 -4.25 11.19
CA LYS A 78 -1.76 -3.59 12.32
C LYS A 78 -2.76 -3.14 13.39
N GLU A 79 -3.91 -2.62 12.97
CA GLU A 79 -4.99 -2.25 13.90
C GLU A 79 -5.56 -3.48 14.63
N LEU A 80 -5.70 -4.62 13.95
CA LEU A 80 -6.09 -5.88 14.57
C LEU A 80 -5.03 -6.39 15.57
N GLN A 81 -3.73 -6.28 15.26
CA GLN A 81 -2.66 -6.62 16.20
C GLN A 81 -2.74 -5.78 17.48
N TYR A 82 -2.99 -4.47 17.34
CA TYR A 82 -3.20 -3.59 18.47
C TYR A 82 -4.44 -4.00 19.30
N PHE A 83 -5.55 -4.32 18.63
CA PHE A 83 -6.76 -4.82 19.29
C PHE A 83 -6.46 -6.11 20.09
N LYS A 84 -5.76 -7.07 19.48
CA LYS A 84 -5.36 -8.32 20.15
C LYS A 84 -4.47 -8.04 21.36
N ALA A 85 -3.50 -7.14 21.26
CA ALA A 85 -2.64 -6.77 22.38
C ALA A 85 -3.43 -6.16 23.55
N LYS A 86 -4.47 -5.37 23.25
CA LYS A 86 -5.31 -4.71 24.25
C LYS A 86 -6.36 -5.63 24.89
N HIS A 87 -6.95 -6.53 24.12
CA HIS A 87 -8.11 -7.34 24.54
C HIS A 87 -7.79 -8.84 24.72
N GLY A 88 -6.58 -9.28 24.37
CA GLY A 88 -6.17 -10.69 24.43
C GLY A 88 -6.71 -11.57 23.30
N HIS A 89 -7.60 -11.07 22.46
CA HIS A 89 -8.26 -11.85 21.39
C HIS A 89 -8.51 -11.04 20.12
N CYS A 90 -8.80 -11.72 19.01
CA CYS A 90 -9.19 -11.10 17.72
C CYS A 90 -10.71 -11.08 17.48
N ILE A 91 -11.52 -11.26 18.53
CA ILE A 91 -12.99 -11.17 18.47
C ILE A 91 -13.39 -9.70 18.45
N VAL A 92 -13.34 -9.08 17.27
CA VAL A 92 -13.76 -7.69 17.06
C VAL A 92 -15.26 -7.68 16.74
N PRO A 93 -16.10 -6.97 17.51
CA PRO A 93 -17.51 -6.76 17.17
C PRO A 93 -17.66 -6.04 15.82
N VAL A 94 -18.63 -6.45 15.00
CA VAL A 94 -18.88 -5.84 13.68
C VAL A 94 -19.18 -4.33 13.80
N LEU A 95 -19.83 -3.93 14.90
CA LEU A 95 -20.17 -2.53 15.19
C LEU A 95 -18.98 -1.66 15.60
N SER A 96 -17.76 -2.23 15.76
CA SER A 96 -16.52 -1.48 16.05
C SER A 96 -15.96 -0.74 14.82
N GLY A 97 -16.84 -0.23 13.96
CA GLY A 97 -16.48 0.59 12.81
C GLY A 97 -15.74 -0.15 11.70
N LYS A 98 -14.66 0.45 11.19
CA LYS A 98 -13.92 -0.06 10.03
C LYS A 98 -13.24 -1.41 10.31
N LEU A 99 -12.67 -1.57 11.50
CA LEU A 99 -12.01 -2.81 11.92
C LEU A 99 -12.99 -3.98 12.02
N GLY A 100 -14.16 -3.77 12.63
CA GLY A 100 -15.20 -4.79 12.74
C GLY A 100 -15.64 -5.34 11.38
N LYS A 101 -16.00 -4.44 10.45
CA LYS A 101 -16.38 -4.80 9.07
C LYS A 101 -15.24 -5.49 8.31
N TRP A 102 -13.99 -5.05 8.51
CA TRP A 102 -12.85 -5.65 7.84
C TRP A 102 -12.58 -7.08 8.32
N VAL A 103 -12.63 -7.32 9.64
CA VAL A 103 -12.47 -8.66 10.24
C VAL A 103 -13.59 -9.61 9.80
N GLU A 104 -14.84 -9.13 9.77
CA GLU A 104 -15.97 -9.91 9.26
C GLU A 104 -15.75 -10.34 7.81
N LYS A 105 -15.29 -9.40 6.96
CA LYS A 105 -14.95 -9.70 5.56
C LYS A 105 -13.84 -10.76 5.46
N GLN A 106 -12.80 -10.70 6.30
CA GLN A 106 -11.74 -11.73 6.28
C GLN A 106 -12.30 -13.11 6.65
N ARG A 107 -13.13 -13.19 7.70
CA ARG A 107 -13.77 -14.46 8.10
C ARG A 107 -14.66 -15.03 7.01
N TYR A 108 -15.41 -14.17 6.32
CA TYR A 108 -16.23 -14.58 5.18
C TYR A 108 -15.36 -15.12 4.03
N GLN A 109 -14.32 -14.39 3.62
CA GLN A 109 -13.43 -14.81 2.52
C GLN A 109 -12.68 -16.12 2.85
N TYR A 110 -12.27 -16.32 4.11
CA TYR A 110 -11.70 -17.58 4.56
C TYR A 110 -12.69 -18.74 4.44
N ARG A 111 -13.94 -18.55 4.86
CA ARG A 111 -14.97 -19.59 4.75
C ARG A 111 -15.23 -19.96 3.29
N GLN A 112 -15.35 -18.98 2.41
CA GLN A 112 -15.52 -19.22 0.97
C GLN A 112 -14.35 -20.05 0.40
N LEU A 113 -13.11 -19.74 0.82
CA LEU A 113 -11.93 -20.51 0.42
C LEU A 113 -11.99 -21.97 0.93
N GLN A 114 -12.38 -22.19 2.19
CA GLN A 114 -12.53 -23.54 2.75
C GLN A 114 -13.63 -24.36 2.07
N GLU A 115 -14.68 -23.70 1.59
CA GLU A 115 -15.78 -24.31 0.84
C GLU A 115 -15.45 -24.51 -0.66
N GLY A 116 -14.23 -24.20 -1.11
CA GLY A 116 -13.82 -24.33 -2.51
C GLY A 116 -14.49 -23.32 -3.45
N LYS A 117 -15.09 -22.25 -2.91
CA LYS A 117 -15.74 -21.18 -3.68
C LYS A 117 -14.72 -20.10 -4.03
N HIS A 118 -15.07 -19.28 -5.02
CA HIS A 118 -14.24 -18.13 -5.39
C HIS A 118 -14.04 -17.19 -4.18
N SER A 119 -12.77 -16.98 -3.80
CA SER A 119 -12.34 -16.12 -2.71
C SER A 119 -11.27 -15.14 -3.20
N SER A 120 -11.28 -13.92 -2.68
CA SER A 120 -10.23 -12.92 -2.97
C SER A 120 -9.04 -13.04 -2.02
N MET A 121 -8.98 -14.08 -1.18
CA MET A 121 -7.93 -14.29 -0.20
C MET A 121 -6.73 -14.98 -0.86
N THR A 122 -5.54 -14.44 -0.65
CA THR A 122 -4.28 -15.03 -1.11
C THR A 122 -3.66 -15.86 0.01
N ASP A 123 -2.80 -16.82 -0.32
CA ASP A 123 -2.14 -17.68 0.68
C ASP A 123 -1.35 -16.89 1.72
N GLU A 124 -0.78 -15.75 1.31
CA GLU A 124 -0.06 -14.80 2.17
C GLU A 124 -0.94 -14.09 3.22
N ARG A 125 -2.27 -14.20 3.09
CA ARG A 125 -3.27 -13.49 3.90
C ARG A 125 -4.17 -14.43 4.72
N ILE A 126 -3.90 -15.74 4.70
CA ILE A 126 -4.58 -16.78 5.51
C ILE A 126 -3.96 -16.85 6.90
#